data_AF-A0A2E5WG30-F1
#
_entry.id   AF-A0A2E5WG30-F1
#
_cell.length_a   1.000
_cell.length_b   1.000
_cell.length_c   1.000
_cell.angle_alpha   90.00
_cell.angle_beta   90.00
_cell.angle_gamma   90.00
#
_symmetry.space_group_name_H-M   'P 1'
#
loop_
_entity.id
_entity.type
_entity.pdbx_description
1 polymer ?
#
loop_
_entity_poly.entity_id
_entity_poly.type
_entity_poly.pdbx_seq_one_letter_code
_entity_poly.pdbx_strand_id
1 'polypeptide(L)'
;MHPRCEGQVVASCCTAGRLRSVQTNRVIVSCHHGIRHLTRRADPGHNVETGRPMRPFRGRVFNNADTQCQGIEGVPVSDGLHVVRTDAEGCFELPGHDDTRFISIHQPSDLAVSCQFIRTDAAVASYDFAMRPKPRREHFTFVHIADTETAEMGDWLDELKDFVRDTRPA
;
A
#
# COMPACT_ATOMS: atom_id res chain seq x y z
N MET A 1 6.58 -19.48 -22.64
CA MET A 1 6.40 -20.38 -21.49
C MET A 1 7.00 -19.70 -20.27
N HIS A 2 6.19 -19.04 -19.44
CA HIS A 2 6.63 -18.48 -18.17
C HIS A 2 6.51 -19.56 -17.09
N PRO A 3 7.51 -19.75 -16.21
CA PRO A 3 7.36 -20.63 -15.07
C PRO A 3 6.32 -20.00 -14.14
N ARG A 4 5.28 -20.77 -13.81
CA ARG A 4 4.28 -20.40 -12.80
C ARG A 4 5.00 -20.28 -11.45
N CYS A 5 4.96 -19.12 -10.82
CA CYS A 5 5.28 -18.98 -9.41
C CYS A 5 4.21 -19.75 -8.60
N GLU A 6 4.57 -20.93 -8.10
CA GLU A 6 3.78 -21.62 -7.07
C GLU A 6 3.95 -20.89 -5.73
N GLY A 7 3.08 -19.90 -5.48
CA GLY A 7 2.90 -19.30 -4.17
C GLY A 7 1.89 -20.12 -3.35
N GLN A 8 2.34 -20.74 -2.28
CA GLN A 8 1.50 -21.52 -1.36
C GLN A 8 1.00 -20.63 -0.21
N VAL A 9 -0.32 -20.61 0.03
CA VAL A 9 -1.00 -19.79 1.04
C VAL A 9 -1.43 -20.65 2.23
N VAL A 10 -1.24 -20.16 3.47
CA VAL A 10 -1.56 -20.86 4.73
C VAL A 10 -2.41 -19.94 5.62
N ALA A 11 -3.48 -20.45 6.24
CA ALA A 11 -4.34 -19.72 7.18
C ALA A 11 -4.44 -20.47 8.52
N SER A 12 -4.64 -19.73 9.62
CA SER A 12 -4.75 -20.24 11.00
C SER A 12 -6.09 -19.87 11.61
N CYS A 13 -6.69 -20.77 12.40
CA CYS A 13 -7.84 -20.49 13.26
C CYS A 13 -7.44 -20.76 14.71
N CYS A 14 -7.58 -19.75 15.57
CA CYS A 14 -7.34 -19.88 17.00
C CYS A 14 -8.60 -20.42 17.68
N THR A 15 -8.54 -21.64 18.22
CA THR A 15 -9.45 -22.05 19.30
C THR A 15 -8.59 -22.55 20.46
N ALA A 16 -8.71 -21.87 21.61
CA ALA A 16 -8.04 -22.19 22.89
C ALA A 16 -6.51 -21.96 22.98
N GLY A 17 -5.98 -20.88 22.40
CA GLY A 17 -4.74 -20.26 22.88
C GLY A 17 -3.44 -21.07 22.71
N ARG A 18 -3.35 -21.97 21.71
CA ARG A 18 -2.07 -22.55 21.32
C ARG A 18 -2.05 -22.88 19.83
N LEU A 19 -1.16 -22.24 19.07
CA LEU A 19 -0.87 -22.62 17.68
C LEU A 19 -0.25 -24.04 17.67
N ARG A 20 -0.99 -25.02 17.16
CA ARG A 20 -0.49 -26.38 16.95
C ARG A 20 -0.67 -26.80 15.48
N SER A 21 0.47 -27.09 14.87
CA SER A 21 0.69 -27.84 13.61
C SER A 21 0.49 -27.11 12.28
N VAL A 22 1.32 -27.56 11.34
CA VAL A 22 1.41 -27.20 9.93
C VAL A 22 0.85 -28.39 9.14
N GLN A 23 -0.25 -28.21 8.40
CA GLN A 23 -0.60 -29.11 7.28
C GLN A 23 -1.59 -28.48 6.30
N THR A 24 -1.52 -28.93 5.04
CA THR A 24 -2.03 -28.29 3.81
C THR A 24 -3.37 -28.83 3.30
N ASN A 25 -4.08 -27.94 2.57
CA ASN A 25 -5.23 -28.13 1.67
C ASN A 25 -6.60 -28.56 2.25
N ARG A 26 -7.49 -27.58 2.49
CA ARG A 26 -8.67 -27.26 1.67
C ARG A 26 -9.47 -26.14 2.36
N VAL A 27 -10.12 -25.30 1.54
CA VAL A 27 -11.00 -24.17 1.91
C VAL A 27 -11.96 -24.52 3.03
N ILE A 28 -12.10 -23.64 4.04
CA ILE A 28 -13.36 -23.47 4.80
C ILE A 28 -13.61 -21.97 5.03
N VAL A 29 -14.74 -21.51 4.49
CA VAL A 29 -15.42 -20.26 4.83
C VAL A 29 -16.37 -20.55 5.98
N SER A 30 -16.38 -19.72 7.03
CA SER A 30 -17.62 -19.41 7.76
C SER A 30 -17.47 -18.18 8.65
N CYS A 31 -18.24 -17.13 8.34
CA CYS A 31 -18.49 -16.00 9.24
C CYS A 31 -19.92 -16.16 9.78
N HIS A 32 -20.08 -16.21 11.10
CA HIS A 32 -21.39 -16.09 11.74
C HIS A 32 -21.26 -15.30 13.05
N HIS A 33 -21.35 -13.96 12.97
CA HIS A 33 -22.37 -13.19 13.69
C HIS A 33 -22.21 -11.67 13.49
N GLY A 34 -23.30 -11.04 13.03
CA GLY A 34 -23.80 -9.76 13.55
C GLY A 34 -22.95 -8.51 13.34
N ILE A 35 -23.02 -7.92 12.14
CA ILE A 35 -22.66 -6.51 11.93
C ILE A 35 -23.61 -5.65 12.79
N ARG A 36 -23.09 -5.08 13.88
CA ARG A 36 -23.73 -3.94 14.54
C ARG A 36 -23.16 -2.67 13.91
N HIS A 37 -24.05 -1.87 13.33
CA HIS A 37 -23.76 -0.53 12.81
C HIS A 37 -23.05 0.32 13.87
N LEU A 38 -21.73 0.46 13.75
CA LEU A 38 -20.99 1.52 14.41
C LEU A 38 -21.11 2.77 13.54
N THR A 39 -22.09 3.62 13.86
CA THR A 39 -22.17 4.97 13.28
C THR A 39 -20.92 5.74 13.69
N ARG A 40 -20.13 6.13 12.68
CA ARG A 40 -18.97 7.03 12.79
C ARG A 40 -19.34 8.23 13.66
N ARG A 41 -18.72 8.36 14.84
CA ARG A 41 -18.75 9.63 15.58
C ARG A 41 -18.03 10.66 14.71
N ALA A 42 -18.75 11.72 14.37
CA ALA A 42 -18.17 12.88 13.70
C ALA A 42 -17.07 13.46 14.61
N ASP A 43 -15.86 13.54 14.07
CA ASP A 43 -14.74 14.22 14.70
C ASP A 43 -15.02 15.73 14.69
N PRO A 44 -15.03 16.44 15.83
CA PRO A 44 -15.35 17.85 15.85
C PRO A 44 -14.13 18.68 15.40
N GLY A 45 -14.23 19.23 14.20
CA GLY A 45 -13.58 20.49 13.86
C GLY A 45 -12.14 20.41 13.36
N HIS A 46 -11.92 19.80 12.19
CA HIS A 46 -10.95 20.37 11.26
C HIS A 46 -11.74 21.33 10.37
N ASN A 47 -11.44 22.62 10.43
CA ASN A 47 -12.05 23.61 9.55
C ASN A 47 -11.86 23.14 8.11
N VAL A 48 -12.97 22.78 7.46
CA VAL A 48 -13.02 22.49 6.03
C VAL A 48 -12.75 23.83 5.35
N GLU A 49 -11.50 24.04 4.93
CA GLU A 49 -11.18 25.12 4.00
C GLU A 49 -12.15 24.98 2.82
N THR A 50 -13.01 25.99 2.70
CA THR A 50 -14.07 26.06 1.72
C THR A 50 -13.43 26.05 0.33
N GLY A 51 -13.72 24.99 -0.43
CA GLY A 51 -13.57 24.92 -1.88
C GLY A 51 -12.19 25.31 -2.41
N ARG A 52 -11.19 24.42 -2.23
CA ARG A 52 -9.98 24.52 -3.04
C ARG A 52 -10.40 24.38 -4.51
N PRO A 53 -10.08 25.34 -5.39
CA PRO A 53 -10.46 25.20 -6.80
C PRO A 53 -9.85 23.92 -7.36
N MET A 54 -10.71 23.07 -7.95
CA MET A 54 -10.31 21.86 -8.67
C MET A 54 -9.23 22.25 -9.66
N ARG A 55 -8.02 21.77 -9.40
CA ARG A 55 -6.92 21.88 -10.34
C ARG A 55 -6.36 20.51 -10.59
N PRO A 56 -5.99 20.20 -11.85
CA PRO A 56 -5.31 18.96 -12.14
C PRO A 56 -3.96 18.94 -11.40
N PHE A 57 -3.59 17.78 -10.86
CA PHE A 57 -2.29 17.54 -10.26
C PHE A 57 -1.37 16.94 -11.31
N ARG A 58 -0.25 17.60 -11.56
CA ARG A 58 0.73 17.20 -12.58
C ARG A 58 2.07 16.91 -11.93
N GLY A 59 2.81 16.01 -12.54
CA GLY A 59 4.16 15.70 -12.11
C GLY A 59 4.84 14.73 -13.05
N ARG A 60 6.07 14.36 -12.68
CA ARG A 60 6.90 13.46 -13.47
C ARG A 60 7.55 12.39 -12.61
N VAL A 61 7.67 11.20 -13.18
CA VAL A 61 8.39 10.06 -12.62
C VAL A 61 9.63 9.83 -13.45
N PHE A 62 10.79 9.85 -12.82
CA PHE A 62 12.07 9.76 -13.53
C PHE A 62 13.12 8.98 -12.75
N ASN A 63 14.11 8.45 -13.48
CA ASN A 63 15.27 7.82 -12.88
C ASN A 63 16.27 8.88 -12.39
N ASN A 64 16.55 8.90 -11.09
CA ASN A 64 17.47 9.84 -10.44
C ASN A 64 18.92 9.32 -10.41
N ALA A 65 19.19 8.10 -10.89
CA ALA A 65 20.55 7.60 -11.07
C ALA A 65 21.18 8.10 -12.39
N ASP A 66 20.35 8.52 -13.35
CA ASP A 66 20.81 8.96 -14.67
C ASP A 66 20.95 10.48 -14.71
N THR A 67 22.07 10.98 -15.24
CA THR A 67 22.32 12.41 -15.45
C THR A 67 21.31 13.08 -16.39
N GLN A 68 20.54 12.30 -17.14
CA GLN A 68 19.52 12.77 -18.08
C GLN A 68 18.10 12.77 -17.49
N CYS A 69 17.91 12.31 -16.24
CA CYS A 69 16.60 12.19 -15.59
C CYS A 69 15.54 11.58 -16.52
N GLN A 70 15.83 10.39 -17.05
CA GLN A 70 14.98 9.73 -18.02
C GLN A 70 13.60 9.44 -17.41
N GLY A 71 12.54 9.72 -18.17
CA GLY A 71 11.17 9.43 -17.78
C GLY A 71 10.91 7.95 -17.65
N ILE A 72 10.05 7.56 -16.71
CA ILE A 72 9.65 6.17 -16.51
C ILE A 72 8.18 6.04 -16.90
N GLU A 73 7.94 5.34 -18.00
CA GLU A 73 6.61 5.09 -18.56
C GLU A 73 5.81 4.05 -17.76
N GLY A 74 4.49 4.20 -17.75
CA GLY A 74 3.57 3.17 -17.31
C GLY A 74 3.45 3.02 -15.79
N VAL A 75 4.05 3.93 -15.01
CA VAL A 75 4.04 3.91 -13.55
C VAL A 75 2.70 4.43 -13.03
N PRO A 76 1.96 3.67 -12.19
CA PRO A 76 0.69 4.14 -11.64
C PRO A 76 0.88 5.23 -10.58
N VAL A 77 0.12 6.31 -10.71
CA VAL A 77 0.07 7.44 -9.77
C VAL A 77 -1.39 7.70 -9.39
N SER A 78 -1.66 8.02 -8.12
CA SER A 78 -3.02 8.16 -7.58
C SER A 78 -3.19 9.36 -6.65
N ASP A 79 -4.36 9.99 -6.71
CA ASP A 79 -4.84 11.02 -5.77
C ASP A 79 -5.71 10.44 -4.63
N GLY A 80 -5.86 9.11 -4.56
CA GLY A 80 -6.74 8.40 -3.61
C GLY A 80 -8.11 8.03 -4.18
N LEU A 81 -8.51 8.59 -5.32
CA LEU A 81 -9.76 8.26 -6.03
C LEU A 81 -9.47 7.79 -7.46
N HIS A 82 -8.65 8.54 -8.19
CA HIS A 82 -8.23 8.28 -9.54
C HIS A 82 -6.85 7.63 -9.57
N VAL A 83 -6.60 6.86 -10.62
CA VAL A 83 -5.30 6.25 -10.91
C VAL A 83 -4.99 6.48 -12.39
N VAL A 84 -3.83 7.07 -12.67
CA VAL A 84 -3.32 7.26 -14.03
C VAL A 84 -1.95 6.61 -14.16
N ARG A 85 -1.53 6.34 -15.40
CA ARG A 85 -0.19 5.84 -15.70
C ARG A 85 0.61 6.95 -16.35
N THR A 86 1.91 7.00 -16.05
CA THR A 86 2.82 7.92 -16.72
C THR A 86 2.98 7.63 -18.20
N ASP A 87 3.20 8.67 -19.00
CA ASP A 87 3.50 8.58 -20.42
C ASP A 87 4.98 8.23 -20.70
N ALA A 88 5.37 8.21 -21.98
CA ALA A 88 6.72 7.88 -22.43
C ALA A 88 7.80 8.82 -21.84
N GLU A 89 7.43 10.07 -21.57
CA GLU A 89 8.30 11.06 -20.94
C GLU A 89 8.29 10.98 -19.40
N GLY A 90 7.47 10.09 -18.83
CA GLY A 90 7.29 9.89 -17.39
C GLY A 90 6.30 10.87 -16.75
N CYS A 91 5.58 11.67 -17.54
CA CYS A 91 4.66 12.68 -17.06
C CYS A 91 3.30 12.06 -16.72
N PHE A 92 2.58 12.67 -15.78
CA PHE A 92 1.20 12.30 -15.46
C PHE A 92 0.35 13.54 -15.16
N GLU A 93 -0.96 13.38 -15.33
CA GLU A 93 -1.97 14.36 -14.94
C GLU A 93 -3.15 13.66 -14.28
N LEU A 94 -3.42 14.03 -13.03
CA LEU A 94 -4.59 13.57 -12.27
C LEU A 94 -5.65 14.67 -12.29
N PRO A 95 -6.94 14.32 -12.48
CA PRO A 95 -8.02 15.31 -12.50
C PRO A 95 -8.23 16.00 -11.14
N GLY A 96 -7.89 15.33 -10.03
CA GLY A 96 -8.03 15.84 -8.68
C GLY A 96 -9.48 15.86 -8.17
N HIS A 97 -9.65 15.94 -6.86
CA HIS A 97 -10.94 16.14 -6.20
C HIS A 97 -10.78 16.97 -4.92
N ASP A 98 -11.89 17.45 -4.34
CA ASP A 98 -11.89 18.41 -3.23
C ASP A 98 -11.15 17.89 -1.98
N ASP A 99 -11.25 16.59 -1.73
CA ASP A 99 -10.63 15.91 -0.61
C ASP A 99 -9.21 15.36 -0.91
N THR A 100 -8.59 15.69 -2.05
CA THR A 100 -7.25 15.20 -2.34
C THR A 100 -6.25 15.76 -1.33
N ARG A 101 -5.63 14.88 -0.54
CA ARG A 101 -4.63 15.24 0.49
C ARG A 101 -3.20 14.90 0.12
N PHE A 102 -3.02 13.86 -0.69
CA PHE A 102 -1.72 13.34 -1.08
C PHE A 102 -1.78 12.80 -2.50
N ILE A 103 -0.68 12.97 -3.24
CA ILE A 103 -0.42 12.23 -4.48
C ILE A 103 0.51 11.08 -4.12
N SER A 104 0.17 9.87 -4.54
CA SER A 104 0.88 8.64 -4.21
C SER A 104 1.32 7.91 -5.47
N ILE A 105 2.43 7.20 -5.37
CA ILE A 105 2.99 6.42 -6.48
C ILE A 105 3.08 4.94 -6.14
N HIS A 106 2.74 4.09 -7.10
CA HIS A 106 2.99 2.66 -6.97
C HIS A 106 4.43 2.36 -7.35
N GLN A 107 5.20 1.78 -6.43
CA GLN A 107 6.60 1.44 -6.67
C GLN A 107 6.73 0.14 -7.49
N PRO A 108 7.37 0.17 -8.67
CA PRO A 108 7.69 -1.04 -9.44
C PRO A 108 8.67 -1.96 -8.69
N SER A 109 8.72 -3.25 -9.04
CA SER A 109 9.50 -4.25 -8.30
C SER A 109 11.03 -4.06 -8.40
N ASP A 110 11.49 -3.43 -9.47
CA ASP A 110 12.87 -3.18 -9.86
C ASP A 110 13.32 -1.73 -9.61
N LEU A 111 12.46 -0.93 -8.97
CA LEU A 111 12.72 0.47 -8.65
C LEU A 111 12.41 0.73 -7.17
N ALA A 112 13.07 1.75 -6.62
CA ALA A 112 12.78 2.27 -5.29
C ALA A 112 12.51 3.76 -5.37
N VAL A 113 11.44 4.22 -4.74
CA VAL A 113 11.15 5.64 -4.58
C VAL A 113 11.61 6.10 -3.19
N SER A 114 12.11 7.33 -3.08
CA SER A 114 12.51 7.90 -1.79
C SER A 114 11.29 8.22 -0.90
N CYS A 115 10.23 8.74 -1.50
CA CYS A 115 8.97 9.07 -0.86
C CYS A 115 7.80 8.53 -1.68
N GLN A 116 6.96 7.70 -1.07
CA GLN A 116 5.83 7.05 -1.74
C GLN A 116 4.63 7.99 -1.95
N PHE A 117 4.61 9.11 -1.24
CA PHE A 117 3.56 10.10 -1.33
C PHE A 117 4.10 11.51 -1.11
N ILE A 118 3.43 12.48 -1.72
CA ILE A 118 3.67 13.91 -1.56
C ILE A 118 2.35 14.54 -1.13
N ARG A 119 2.36 15.27 -0.01
CA ARG A 119 1.18 16.00 0.46
C ARG A 119 0.84 17.11 -0.53
N THR A 120 -0.44 17.24 -0.88
CA THR A 120 -0.87 18.33 -1.76
C THR A 120 -0.85 19.66 -1.03
N ASP A 121 -0.26 20.67 -1.67
CA ASP A 121 -0.14 22.03 -1.15
C ASP A 121 -0.34 23.04 -2.30
N ALA A 122 -0.91 24.21 -2.00
CA ALA A 122 -1.15 25.27 -2.99
C ALA A 122 0.15 25.77 -3.63
N ALA A 123 1.25 25.75 -2.88
CA ALA A 123 2.57 26.17 -3.32
C ALA A 123 3.32 25.12 -4.15
N VAL A 124 2.87 23.85 -4.14
CA VAL A 124 3.52 22.77 -4.91
C VAL A 124 3.06 22.84 -6.36
N ALA A 125 4.00 23.22 -7.23
CA ALA A 125 3.78 23.35 -8.67
C ALA A 125 3.80 21.99 -9.41
N SER A 126 4.61 21.04 -8.94
CA SER A 126 4.77 19.72 -9.54
C SER A 126 4.94 18.63 -8.48
N TYR A 127 4.41 17.44 -8.76
CA TYR A 127 4.45 16.28 -7.87
C TYR A 127 5.39 15.22 -8.44
N ASP A 128 6.69 15.45 -8.29
CA ASP A 128 7.70 14.63 -8.95
C ASP A 128 8.22 13.49 -8.08
N PHE A 129 8.35 12.30 -8.68
CA PHE A 129 8.85 11.11 -8.02
C PHE A 129 10.18 10.67 -8.63
N ALA A 130 11.25 10.85 -7.85
CA ALA A 130 12.56 10.33 -8.15
C ALA A 130 12.64 8.85 -7.79
N MET A 131 12.93 8.01 -8.78
CA MET A 131 13.18 6.58 -8.59
C MET A 131 14.66 6.25 -8.75
N ARG A 132 15.09 5.20 -8.07
CA ARG A 132 16.42 4.60 -8.25
C ARG A 132 16.28 3.12 -8.58
N PRO A 133 17.20 2.54 -9.38
CA PRO A 133 17.25 1.09 -9.58
C PRO A 133 17.33 0.35 -8.25
N LYS A 134 16.56 -0.73 -8.14
CA LYS A 134 16.57 -1.66 -7.02
C LYS A 134 16.61 -3.09 -7.57
N PRO A 135 17.51 -3.97 -7.10
CA PRO A 135 17.49 -5.36 -7.48
C PRO A 135 16.12 -5.99 -7.19
N ARG A 136 15.51 -6.56 -8.23
CA ARG A 136 14.29 -7.35 -8.07
C ARG A 136 14.60 -8.57 -7.19
N ARG A 137 13.77 -8.79 -6.17
CA ARG A 137 13.86 -10.00 -5.35
C ARG A 137 13.11 -11.13 -6.06
N GLU A 138 13.82 -12.22 -6.36
CA GLU A 138 13.24 -13.45 -6.92
C GLU A 138 12.56 -14.31 -5.85
N HIS A 139 13.08 -14.25 -4.62
CA HIS A 139 12.53 -14.96 -3.46
C HIS A 139 12.12 -13.94 -2.39
N PHE A 140 10.92 -14.10 -1.86
CA PHE A 140 10.39 -13.29 -0.78
C PHE A 140 9.58 -14.15 0.19
N THR A 141 9.59 -13.76 1.46
CA THR A 141 8.70 -14.30 2.47
C THR A 141 7.76 -13.18 2.90
N PHE A 142 6.50 -13.49 3.14
CA PHE A 142 5.56 -12.52 3.69
C PHE A 142 4.80 -13.17 4.86
N VAL A 143 4.46 -12.35 5.84
CA VAL A 143 3.58 -12.74 6.95
C VAL A 143 2.22 -12.14 6.63
N HIS A 144 1.19 -12.99 6.55
CA HIS A 144 -0.18 -12.55 6.36
C HIS A 144 -0.91 -12.67 7.69
N ILE A 145 -1.48 -11.54 8.13
CA ILE A 145 -2.31 -11.44 9.32
C ILE A 145 -3.65 -10.88 8.84
N ALA A 146 -4.74 -11.51 9.25
CA ALA A 146 -6.10 -11.12 8.88
C ALA A 146 -6.98 -11.09 10.15
N ASP A 147 -8.08 -10.34 10.07
CA ASP A 147 -9.09 -10.26 11.15
C ASP A 147 -8.50 -9.85 12.51
N THR A 148 -7.64 -8.82 12.52
CA THR A 148 -6.98 -8.29 13.73
C THR A 148 -7.87 -7.37 14.57
N GLU A 149 -9.19 -7.40 14.38
CA GLU A 149 -10.13 -6.55 15.09
C GLU A 149 -10.44 -7.16 16.47
N THR A 150 -9.75 -6.68 17.50
CA THR A 150 -9.92 -7.18 18.88
C THR A 150 -10.36 -6.05 19.80
N ALA A 151 -11.37 -6.29 20.64
CA ALA A 151 -11.81 -5.30 21.64
C ALA A 151 -10.76 -5.07 22.75
N GLU A 152 -9.91 -6.07 23.01
CA GLU A 152 -8.82 -6.02 23.98
C GLU A 152 -7.51 -6.42 23.31
N MET A 153 -6.42 -5.73 23.63
CA MET A 153 -5.09 -6.09 23.15
C MET A 153 -4.62 -7.34 23.91
N GLY A 154 -4.77 -8.52 23.30
CA GLY A 154 -4.25 -9.78 23.83
C GLY A 154 -2.77 -10.04 23.50
N ASP A 155 -2.24 -11.18 23.96
CA ASP A 155 -0.82 -11.56 23.81
C ASP A 155 -0.38 -11.86 22.37
N TRP A 156 -1.32 -11.88 21.41
CA TRP A 156 -1.08 -12.24 20.00
C TRP A 156 0.00 -11.38 19.31
N LEU A 157 0.12 -10.11 19.71
CA LEU A 157 1.14 -9.22 19.15
C LEU A 157 2.54 -9.62 19.61
N ASP A 158 2.68 -10.11 20.84
CA ASP A 158 3.96 -10.59 21.36
C ASP A 158 4.30 -11.96 20.77
N GLU A 159 3.32 -12.85 20.61
CA GLU A 159 3.49 -14.12 19.87
C GLU A 159 3.93 -13.89 18.41
N LEU A 160 3.37 -12.87 17.75
CA LEU A 160 3.77 -12.49 16.40
C LEU A 160 5.22 -11.99 16.36
N LYS A 161 5.63 -11.18 17.35
CA LYS A 161 7.03 -10.72 17.45
C LYS A 161 7.98 -11.89 17.68
N ASP A 162 7.61 -12.84 18.53
CA ASP A 162 8.36 -14.09 18.75
C ASP A 162 8.49 -14.87 17.44
N PHE A 163 7.37 -15.10 16.75
CA PHE A 163 7.37 -15.78 15.45
C PHE A 163 8.31 -15.11 14.44
N VAL A 164 8.26 -13.78 14.30
CA VAL A 164 9.12 -13.05 13.36
C VAL A 164 10.59 -13.15 13.74
N ARG A 165 10.91 -13.07 15.04
CA ARG A 165 12.28 -13.21 15.57
C ARG A 165 12.85 -14.60 15.30
N ASP A 166 12.04 -15.63 15.48
CA ASP A 166 12.47 -17.02 15.36
C ASP A 166 12.56 -17.48 13.91
N THR A 167 11.57 -17.15 13.09
CA THR A 167 11.49 -17.62 11.71
C THR A 167 12.24 -16.75 10.71
N ARG A 168 12.55 -15.49 11.08
CA ARG A 168 13.30 -14.53 10.24
C ARG A 168 12.83 -14.51 8.78
N PRO A 169 11.55 -14.19 8.51
CA PRO A 169 11.07 -14.06 7.15
C PRO A 169 11.91 -13.03 6.38
N ALA A 170 12.29 -13.38 5.14
CA ALA A 170 13.34 -12.74 4.34
C ALA A 170 13.08 -11.30 3.87
#